data_AF-A0A538BXN6-F1
#
_entry.id   AF-A0A538BXN6-F1
#
_cell.length_a   1.000
_cell.length_b   1.000
_cell.length_c   1.000
_cell.angle_alpha   90.00
_cell.angle_beta   90.00
_cell.angle_gamma   90.00
#
_symmetry.space_group_name_H-M   'P 1'
#
loop_
_entity.id
_entity.type
_entity.pdbx_description
1 polymer ?
#
loop_
_entity_poly.entity_id
_entity_poly.type
_entity_poly.pdbx_seq_one_letter_code
_entity_poly.pdbx_strand_id
1 'polypeptide(L)'
;MRDEIPVVKASLTGSILGNLLLVLGLSFLAGGIRHREQSFNAQAAGVHASSLMLAVIGLFMPALFVLTSGRHDLVQREVVSGTVAGILILMYAAALVFFMVTHEHLFRAPEENERPHWPVRTALLVLIGATALVAVESELLVGALEPALRDLGISKFFVGLVLIPIVGNAAEHGSAVFMALRNKVDATLEIAIGSSVQVALFVAPALVFISLIVGHPMDFVFTTFELAAVALATVIVSLISVDGRSNWLEGAQLIGAYVIMAISFFFVRAA
;
A
#
# COMPACT_ATOMS: atom_id res chain seq x y z
N MET A 1 -21.87 -5.33 -3.80
CA MET A 1 -20.84 -5.41 -2.73
C MET A 1 -20.23 -6.81 -2.59
N ARG A 2 -21.01 -7.90 -2.50
CA ARG A 2 -20.43 -9.28 -2.41
C ARG A 2 -19.51 -9.62 -3.58
N ASP A 3 -19.86 -9.23 -4.81
CA ASP A 3 -19.06 -9.53 -6.01
C ASP A 3 -17.79 -8.69 -6.15
N GLU A 4 -17.60 -7.69 -5.27
CA GLU A 4 -16.49 -6.73 -5.33
C GLU A 4 -15.44 -6.96 -4.22
N ILE A 5 -15.70 -7.83 -3.24
CA ILE A 5 -14.73 -8.17 -2.19
C ILE A 5 -13.38 -8.64 -2.78
N PRO A 6 -13.34 -9.49 -3.83
CA PRO A 6 -12.08 -9.86 -4.46
C PRO A 6 -11.34 -8.68 -5.08
N VAL A 7 -12.07 -7.71 -5.65
CA VAL A 7 -11.50 -6.49 -6.23
C VAL A 7 -10.92 -5.59 -5.13
N VAL A 8 -11.64 -5.45 -4.01
CA VAL A 8 -11.15 -4.70 -2.84
C VAL A 8 -9.86 -5.32 -2.30
N LYS A 9 -9.82 -6.64 -2.09
CA LYS A 9 -8.61 -7.35 -1.63
C LYS A 9 -7.44 -7.16 -2.61
N ALA A 10 -7.69 -7.39 -3.90
CA ALA A 10 -6.70 -7.17 -4.95
C ALA A 10 -6.18 -5.73 -4.94
N SER A 11 -7.05 -4.74 -4.72
CA SER A 11 -6.65 -3.33 -4.64
C SER A 11 -5.81 -2.98 -3.43
N LEU A 12 -6.03 -3.63 -2.28
CA LEU A 12 -5.19 -3.46 -1.09
C LEU A 12 -3.79 -4.00 -1.35
N THR A 13 -3.69 -5.23 -1.89
CA THR A 13 -2.41 -5.83 -2.28
C THR A 13 -1.71 -4.99 -3.34
N GLY A 14 -2.45 -4.57 -4.36
CA GLY A 14 -1.96 -3.75 -5.44
C GLY A 14 -1.48 -2.37 -5.01
N SER A 15 -2.13 -1.75 -4.02
CA SER A 15 -1.67 -0.49 -3.42
C SER A 15 -0.34 -0.67 -2.70
N ILE A 16 -0.16 -1.75 -1.94
CA ILE A 16 1.12 -2.06 -1.29
C ILE A 16 2.21 -2.29 -2.34
N LEU A 17 1.96 -3.15 -3.33
CA LEU A 17 2.95 -3.46 -4.38
C LEU A 17 3.27 -2.24 -5.24
N GLY A 18 2.26 -1.45 -5.59
CA GLY A 18 2.42 -0.22 -6.36
C GLY A 18 3.30 0.77 -5.62
N ASN A 19 3.04 1.02 -4.34
CA ASN A 19 3.83 1.97 -3.57
C ASN A 19 5.27 1.46 -3.34
N LEU A 20 5.44 0.20 -2.95
CA LEU A 20 6.74 -0.38 -2.62
C LEU A 20 7.66 -0.58 -3.83
N LEU A 21 7.12 -0.97 -4.98
CA LEU A 21 7.92 -1.32 -6.15
C LEU A 21 7.82 -0.27 -7.24
N LEU A 22 6.62 0.12 -7.65
CA LEU A 22 6.44 1.05 -8.76
C LEU A 22 6.81 2.48 -8.35
N VAL A 23 6.23 3.01 -7.28
CA VAL A 23 6.45 4.41 -6.86
C VAL A 23 7.86 4.62 -6.38
N LEU A 24 8.30 3.78 -5.44
CA LEU A 24 9.67 3.85 -4.93
C LEU A 24 10.68 3.64 -6.07
N GLY A 25 10.42 2.69 -6.96
CA GLY A 25 11.24 2.43 -8.13
C GLY A 25 11.33 3.61 -9.10
N LEU A 26 10.20 4.22 -9.46
CA LEU A 26 10.15 5.43 -10.29
C LEU A 26 10.88 6.60 -9.63
N SER A 27 10.72 6.74 -8.31
CA SER A 27 11.33 7.81 -7.54
C SER A 27 12.85 7.68 -7.48
N PHE A 28 13.36 6.48 -7.16
CA PHE A 28 14.80 6.19 -7.14
C PHE A 28 15.42 6.25 -8.54
N LEU A 29 14.69 5.80 -9.57
CA LEU A 29 15.15 5.92 -10.95
C LEU A 29 15.28 7.39 -11.36
N ALA A 30 14.21 8.18 -11.20
CA ALA A 30 14.18 9.58 -11.60
C ALA A 30 15.16 10.43 -10.78
N GLY A 31 15.18 10.26 -9.46
CA GLY A 31 16.09 10.94 -8.55
C GLY A 31 17.55 10.53 -8.76
N GLY A 32 17.82 9.24 -8.95
CA GLY A 32 19.15 8.69 -9.22
C GLY A 32 19.73 9.10 -10.57
N ILE A 33 18.91 9.26 -11.62
CA ILE A 33 19.36 9.83 -12.91
C ILE A 33 19.87 11.26 -12.71
N ARG A 34 19.22 12.03 -11.83
CA ARG A 34 19.57 13.44 -11.59
C ARG A 34 20.73 13.62 -10.62
N HIS A 35 20.77 12.84 -9.54
CA HIS A 35 21.68 13.05 -8.41
C HIS A 35 22.76 11.98 -8.26
N ARG A 36 22.81 10.98 -9.16
CA ARG A 36 23.64 9.76 -9.14
C ARG A 36 23.38 8.83 -7.95
N GLU A 37 23.38 9.38 -6.75
CA GLU A 37 23.15 8.69 -5.48
C GLU A 37 22.50 9.66 -4.49
N GLN A 38 21.55 9.16 -3.72
CA GLN A 38 20.81 9.95 -2.74
C GLN A 38 20.86 9.24 -1.39
N SER A 39 20.89 9.99 -0.30
CA SER A 39 20.92 9.44 1.06
C SER A 39 19.60 9.72 1.77
N PHE A 40 19.21 8.80 2.65
CA PHE A 40 18.05 8.91 3.53
C PHE A 40 18.38 8.31 4.90
N ASN A 41 17.50 8.54 5.88
CA ASN A 41 17.64 8.04 7.23
C ASN A 41 17.35 6.53 7.29
N ALA A 42 18.41 5.71 7.29
CA ALA A 42 18.32 4.25 7.40
C ALA A 42 17.59 3.78 8.66
N GLN A 43 17.67 4.52 9.77
CA GLN A 43 16.97 4.17 11.01
C GLN A 43 15.45 4.34 10.85
N ALA A 44 15.01 5.46 10.28
CA ALA A 44 13.59 5.71 9.99
C ALA A 44 13.05 4.67 8.99
N ALA A 45 13.79 4.43 7.91
CA ALA A 45 13.45 3.41 6.92
C ALA A 45 13.38 2.00 7.53
N GLY A 46 14.28 1.67 8.46
CA GLY A 46 14.29 0.39 9.19
C GLY A 46 13.05 0.19 10.08
N VAL A 47 12.53 1.24 10.69
CA VAL A 47 11.27 1.15 11.47
C VAL A 47 10.08 0.90 10.53
N HIS A 48 10.02 1.55 9.38
CA HIS A 48 8.99 1.24 8.38
C HIS A 48 9.12 -0.18 7.82
N ALA A 49 10.34 -0.64 7.51
CA ALA A 49 10.61 -1.99 7.04
C ALA A 49 10.18 -3.06 8.06
N SER A 50 10.46 -2.85 9.35
CA SER A 50 10.00 -3.77 10.40
C SER A 50 8.47 -3.78 10.55
N SER A 51 7.82 -2.62 10.39
CA SER A 51 6.35 -2.52 10.37
C SER A 51 5.72 -3.24 9.17
N LEU A 52 6.35 -3.19 7.99
CA LEU A 52 5.92 -3.99 6.84
C LEU A 52 6.10 -5.49 7.07
N MET A 53 7.21 -5.92 7.67
CA MET A 53 7.40 -7.34 8.00
C MET A 53 6.35 -7.85 9.00
N LEU A 54 5.95 -7.02 9.97
CA LEU A 54 4.80 -7.31 10.83
C LEU A 54 3.51 -7.46 10.03
N ALA A 55 3.27 -6.59 9.05
CA ALA A 55 2.13 -6.72 8.16
C ALA A 55 2.17 -8.04 7.37
N VAL A 56 3.32 -8.42 6.81
CA VAL A 56 3.49 -9.70 6.10
C VAL A 56 3.10 -10.87 7.01
N ILE A 57 3.53 -10.88 8.28
CA ILE A 57 3.12 -11.91 9.26
C ILE A 57 1.60 -11.90 9.45
N GLY A 58 1.01 -10.72 9.62
CA GLY A 58 -0.44 -10.56 9.79
C GLY A 58 -1.25 -11.03 8.57
N LEU A 59 -0.73 -10.86 7.36
CA LEU A 59 -1.37 -11.35 6.14
C LEU A 59 -1.18 -12.88 5.95
N PHE A 60 0.00 -13.42 6.30
CA PHE A 60 0.32 -14.84 6.13
C PHE A 60 -0.39 -15.76 7.13
N MET A 61 -0.45 -15.37 8.40
CA MET A 61 -0.92 -16.28 9.46
C MET A 61 -2.38 -16.75 9.26
N PRO A 62 -3.36 -15.89 8.92
CA PRO A 62 -4.71 -16.34 8.60
C PRO A 62 -4.77 -17.27 7.38
N ALA A 63 -3.93 -17.03 6.37
CA ALA A 63 -3.89 -17.87 5.18
C ALA A 63 -3.29 -19.25 5.46
N LEU A 64 -2.19 -19.32 6.23
CA LEU A 64 -1.61 -20.59 6.68
C LEU A 64 -2.59 -21.39 7.54
N PHE A 65 -3.34 -20.72 8.41
CA PHE A 65 -4.41 -21.35 9.19
C PHE A 65 -5.43 -22.03 8.27
N VAL A 66 -5.96 -21.33 7.27
CA VAL A 66 -6.93 -21.91 6.32
C VAL A 66 -6.34 -23.07 5.51
N LEU A 67 -5.06 -23.00 5.12
CA LEU A 67 -4.39 -24.06 4.36
C LEU A 67 -4.14 -25.34 5.19
N THR A 68 -3.95 -25.20 6.50
CA THR A 68 -3.55 -26.30 7.40
C THR A 68 -4.71 -26.89 8.19
N SER A 69 -5.70 -26.09 8.58
CA SER A 69 -6.82 -26.51 9.44
C SER A 69 -8.00 -27.15 8.69
N GLY A 70 -7.97 -27.19 7.36
CA GLY A 70 -9.07 -27.71 6.53
C GLY A 70 -10.27 -26.75 6.46
N ARG A 71 -11.19 -27.01 5.52
CA ARG A 71 -12.28 -26.07 5.14
C ARG A 71 -13.47 -25.96 6.11
N HIS A 72 -13.43 -26.57 7.30
CA HIS A 72 -14.66 -26.93 8.02
C HIS A 72 -15.06 -26.05 9.22
N ASP A 73 -14.33 -24.98 9.56
CA ASP A 73 -14.78 -24.06 10.63
C ASP A 73 -14.69 -22.58 10.23
N LEU A 74 -15.82 -22.04 9.76
CA LEU A 74 -15.98 -20.63 9.39
C LEU A 74 -15.82 -19.71 10.61
N VAL A 75 -16.26 -20.14 11.80
CA VAL A 75 -16.19 -19.34 13.03
C VAL A 75 -14.73 -19.16 13.43
N GLN A 76 -13.93 -20.24 13.39
CA GLN A 76 -12.50 -20.12 13.70
C GLN A 76 -11.78 -19.22 12.70
N ARG A 77 -12.10 -19.29 11.41
CA ARG A 77 -11.51 -18.40 10.38
C ARG A 77 -11.82 -16.94 10.65
N GLU A 78 -13.07 -16.62 11.00
CA GLU A 78 -13.49 -15.26 11.35
C GLU A 78 -12.80 -14.78 12.63
N VAL A 79 -12.71 -15.61 13.67
CA VAL A 79 -12.02 -15.29 14.93
C VAL A 79 -10.53 -15.02 14.69
N VAL A 80 -9.85 -15.86 13.91
CA VAL A 80 -8.43 -15.66 13.57
C VAL A 80 -8.26 -14.36 12.78
N SER A 81 -9.06 -14.15 11.73
CA SER A 81 -8.99 -12.93 10.90
C SER A 81 -9.25 -11.67 11.71
N GLY A 82 -10.29 -11.68 12.57
CA GLY A 82 -10.65 -10.55 13.42
C GLY A 82 -9.61 -10.26 14.51
N THR A 83 -9.04 -11.31 15.12
CA THR A 83 -7.99 -11.16 16.14
C THR A 83 -6.72 -10.57 15.54
N VAL A 84 -6.29 -11.09 14.38
CA VAL A 84 -5.13 -10.57 13.67
C VAL A 84 -5.37 -9.13 13.23
N ALA A 85 -6.52 -8.81 12.64
CA ALA A 85 -6.89 -7.45 12.28
C ALA A 85 -6.84 -6.49 13.48
N GLY A 86 -7.36 -6.90 14.64
CA GLY A 86 -7.31 -6.11 15.87
C GLY A 86 -5.88 -5.84 16.36
N ILE A 87 -5.01 -6.85 16.31
CA ILE A 87 -3.59 -6.70 16.66
C ILE A 87 -2.89 -5.73 15.70
N LEU A 88 -3.13 -5.84 14.39
CA LEU A 88 -2.51 -4.95 13.41
C LEU A 88 -2.90 -3.48 13.63
N ILE A 89 -4.18 -3.20 13.92
CA ILE A 89 -4.65 -1.84 14.25
C ILE A 89 -3.98 -1.32 15.52
N LEU A 90 -3.86 -2.16 16.56
CA LEU A 90 -3.18 -1.80 17.80
C LEU A 90 -1.70 -1.46 17.54
N MET A 91 -1.02 -2.26 16.71
CA MET A 91 0.36 -2.02 16.34
C MET A 91 0.52 -0.78 15.46
N TYR A 92 -0.45 -0.47 14.60
CA TYR A 92 -0.48 0.80 13.87
C TYR A 92 -0.63 2.00 14.81
N ALA A 93 -1.51 1.92 15.82
CA ALA A 93 -1.65 2.98 16.81
C ALA A 93 -0.36 3.18 17.63
N ALA A 94 0.31 2.09 18.02
CA ALA A 94 1.61 2.16 18.67
C ALA A 94 2.67 2.78 17.75
N ALA A 95 2.68 2.43 16.47
CA ALA A 95 3.55 3.03 15.47
C ALA A 95 3.28 4.54 15.29
N LEU A 96 2.02 4.98 15.28
CA LEU A 96 1.69 6.41 15.25
C LEU A 96 2.21 7.16 16.47
N VAL A 97 2.08 6.60 17.68
CA VAL A 97 2.69 7.18 18.89
C VAL A 97 4.21 7.21 18.77
N PHE A 98 4.80 6.17 18.16
CA PHE A 98 6.24 6.14 17.90
C PHE A 98 6.66 7.29 16.97
N PHE A 99 6.03 7.40 15.81
CA PHE A 99 6.36 8.37 14.76
C PHE A 99 6.06 9.82 15.17
N MET A 100 4.94 10.06 15.84
CA MET A 100 4.44 11.43 16.07
C MET A 100 4.83 11.98 17.44
N VAL A 101 5.23 11.13 18.40
CA VAL A 101 5.47 11.57 19.78
C VAL A 101 6.86 11.18 20.25
N THR A 102 7.17 9.89 20.31
CA THR A 102 8.40 9.44 20.99
C THR A 102 9.67 9.62 20.14
N HIS A 103 9.55 9.45 18.82
CA HIS A 103 10.68 9.44 17.89
C HIS A 103 10.43 10.38 16.69
N GLU A 104 9.66 11.44 16.88
CA GLU A 104 9.38 12.48 15.87
C GLU A 104 10.65 12.95 15.15
N HIS A 105 11.75 13.10 15.89
CA HIS A 105 13.05 13.55 15.36
C HIS A 105 13.63 12.65 14.24
N LEU A 106 13.21 11.39 14.12
CA LEU A 106 13.65 10.49 13.05
C LEU A 106 12.90 10.72 11.73
N PHE A 107 11.66 11.24 11.82
CA PHE A 107 10.70 11.38 10.73
C PHE A 107 10.45 12.84 10.34
N ARG A 108 10.95 13.79 11.13
CA ARG A 108 10.85 15.21 10.82
C ARG A 108 11.74 15.55 9.62
N ALA A 109 11.10 15.90 8.50
CA ALA A 109 11.80 16.51 7.38
C ALA A 109 12.53 17.79 7.86
N PRO A 110 13.73 18.10 7.34
CA PRO A 110 14.43 19.34 7.66
C PRO A 110 13.50 20.53 7.42
N GLU A 111 13.36 21.43 8.41
CA GLU A 111 12.54 22.63 8.28
C GLU A 111 13.10 23.52 7.16
N GLU A 112 12.60 23.36 5.94
CA GLU A 112 12.60 24.44 4.97
C GLU A 112 11.54 25.45 5.40
N ASN A 113 11.78 26.74 5.14
CA ASN A 113 10.85 27.84 5.42
C ASN A 113 9.59 27.76 4.52
N GLU A 114 8.88 26.64 4.53
CA GLU A 114 7.62 26.45 3.84
C GLU A 114 6.52 27.15 4.64
N ARG A 115 6.04 28.26 4.09
CA ARG A 115 4.93 29.00 4.67
C ARG A 115 3.61 28.38 4.20
N PRO A 116 2.61 28.24 5.08
CA PRO A 116 1.29 27.79 4.67
C PRO A 116 0.71 28.78 3.65
N HIS A 117 0.47 28.31 2.42
CA HIS A 117 -0.07 29.13 1.34
C HIS A 117 -1.58 29.37 1.48
N TRP A 118 -2.30 28.43 2.10
CA TRP A 118 -3.75 28.50 2.25
C TRP A 118 -4.16 28.63 3.72
N PRO A 119 -5.17 29.47 4.02
CA PRO A 119 -5.77 29.45 5.35
C PRO A 119 -6.50 28.13 5.57
N VAL A 120 -6.58 27.70 6.83
CA VAL A 120 -7.20 26.42 7.24
C VAL A 120 -8.60 26.22 6.66
N ARG A 121 -9.40 27.30 6.54
CA ARG A 121 -10.75 27.25 5.95
C ARG A 121 -10.72 26.82 4.49
N THR A 122 -9.82 27.38 3.68
CA THR A 122 -9.69 27.02 2.26
C THR A 122 -9.19 25.58 2.14
N ALA A 123 -8.21 25.18 2.94
CA ALA A 123 -7.73 23.80 2.96
C ALA A 123 -8.84 22.80 3.30
N LEU A 124 -9.66 23.08 4.32
CA LEU A 124 -10.80 22.25 4.70
C LEU A 124 -11.87 22.18 3.60
N LEU A 125 -12.22 23.31 2.98
CA LEU A 125 -13.20 23.35 1.90
C LEU A 125 -12.74 22.55 0.68
N VAL A 126 -11.47 22.71 0.30
CA VAL A 126 -10.86 21.95 -0.81
C VAL A 126 -10.82 20.46 -0.47
N LEU A 127 -10.42 20.10 0.77
CA LEU A 127 -10.38 18.71 1.21
C LEU A 127 -11.75 18.05 1.13
N ILE A 128 -12.78 18.66 1.73
CA ILE A 128 -14.15 18.13 1.72
C ILE A 128 -14.69 18.05 0.28
N GLY A 129 -14.46 19.09 -0.53
CA GLY A 129 -14.90 19.12 -1.93
C GLY A 129 -14.23 18.03 -2.77
N ALA A 130 -12.92 17.85 -2.63
CA ALA A 130 -12.17 16.80 -3.31
C ALA A 130 -12.61 15.40 -2.85
N THR A 131 -12.81 15.19 -1.54
CA THR A 131 -13.32 13.91 -1.03
C THR A 131 -14.70 13.58 -1.60
N ALA A 132 -15.61 14.56 -1.68
CA ALA A 132 -16.92 14.36 -2.27
C ALA A 132 -16.83 14.03 -3.76
N LEU A 133 -15.96 14.72 -4.50
CA LEU A 133 -15.75 14.44 -5.93
C LEU A 133 -15.18 13.04 -6.16
N VAL A 134 -14.17 12.64 -5.40
CA VAL A 134 -13.58 11.28 -5.46
C VAL A 134 -14.63 10.22 -5.12
N ALA A 135 -15.54 10.48 -4.18
CA ALA A 135 -16.64 9.56 -3.88
C ALA A 135 -17.58 9.36 -5.09
N VAL A 136 -17.94 10.45 -5.77
CA VAL A 136 -18.75 10.39 -7.01
C VAL A 136 -17.99 9.65 -8.12
N GLU A 137 -16.73 10.00 -8.37
CA GLU A 137 -15.90 9.32 -9.37
C GLU A 137 -15.71 7.82 -9.07
N SER A 138 -15.61 7.44 -7.79
CA SER A 138 -15.51 6.04 -7.36
C SER A 138 -16.80 5.26 -7.67
N GLU A 139 -17.98 5.86 -7.47
CA GLU A 139 -19.26 5.23 -7.82
C GLU A 139 -19.39 5.04 -9.34
N LEU A 140 -18.98 6.03 -10.13
CA LEU A 140 -18.94 5.95 -11.59
C LEU A 140 -17.95 4.88 -12.07
N LEU A 141 -16.76 4.81 -11.47
CA LEU A 141 -15.72 3.83 -11.81
C LEU A 141 -16.20 2.40 -11.54
N VAL A 142 -16.76 2.14 -10.35
CA VAL A 142 -17.28 0.82 -9.99
C VAL A 142 -18.43 0.41 -10.92
N GLY A 143 -19.33 1.35 -11.26
CA GLY A 143 -20.41 1.11 -12.22
C GLY A 143 -19.95 0.81 -13.64
N ALA A 144 -18.87 1.44 -14.10
CA ALA A 144 -18.29 1.22 -15.43
C ALA A 144 -17.35 0.01 -15.52
N LEU A 145 -16.89 -0.50 -14.37
CA LEU A 145 -15.89 -1.56 -14.30
C LEU A 145 -16.39 -2.88 -14.91
N GLU A 146 -17.58 -3.34 -14.54
CA GLU A 146 -18.09 -4.64 -15.00
C GLU A 146 -18.30 -4.74 -16.53
N PRO A 147 -18.94 -3.77 -17.20
CA PRO A 147 -19.05 -3.78 -18.65
C PRO A 147 -17.68 -3.72 -19.35
N ALA A 148 -16.79 -2.83 -18.90
CA ALA A 148 -15.48 -2.64 -19.53
C ALA A 148 -14.60 -3.89 -19.44
N LEU A 149 -14.65 -4.61 -18.31
CA LEU A 149 -13.91 -5.85 -18.13
C LEU A 149 -14.38 -6.97 -19.06
N ARG A 150 -15.70 -7.05 -19.33
CA ARG A 150 -16.25 -8.04 -20.27
C ARG A 150 -15.76 -7.79 -21.69
N ASP A 151 -15.69 -6.53 -22.10
CA ASP A 151 -15.26 -6.15 -23.45
C ASP A 151 -13.74 -6.27 -23.65
N LEU A 152 -12.94 -5.93 -22.63
CA LEU A 152 -11.49 -5.98 -22.69
C LEU A 152 -10.91 -7.39 -22.46
N GLY A 153 -11.69 -8.33 -21.94
CA GLY A 153 -11.23 -9.68 -21.62
C GLY A 153 -10.19 -9.73 -20.49
N ILE A 154 -10.14 -8.70 -19.64
CA ILE A 154 -9.22 -8.58 -18.51
C ILE A 154 -9.93 -9.06 -17.23
N SER A 155 -9.20 -9.71 -16.31
CA SER A 155 -9.78 -10.19 -15.06
C SER A 155 -10.06 -9.04 -14.07
N LYS A 156 -11.17 -9.15 -13.32
CA LYS A 156 -11.48 -8.28 -12.15
C LYS A 156 -10.29 -8.21 -11.19
N PHE A 157 -9.61 -9.33 -11.01
CA PHE A 157 -8.42 -9.46 -10.17
C PHE A 157 -7.25 -8.60 -10.66
N PHE A 158 -6.89 -8.67 -11.94
CA PHE A 158 -5.80 -7.86 -12.49
C PHE A 158 -6.11 -6.36 -12.43
N VAL A 159 -7.34 -5.96 -12.73
CA VAL A 159 -7.74 -4.54 -12.63
C VAL A 159 -7.72 -4.07 -11.19
N GLY A 160 -8.22 -4.87 -10.25
CA GLY A 160 -8.11 -4.59 -8.82
C GLY A 160 -6.66 -4.42 -8.37
N LEU A 161 -5.76 -5.29 -8.81
CA LEU A 161 -4.38 -5.31 -8.35
C LEU A 161 -3.46 -4.29 -9.02
N VAL A 162 -3.63 -4.03 -10.32
CA VAL A 162 -2.71 -3.18 -11.09
C VAL A 162 -3.34 -1.83 -11.41
N LEU A 163 -4.52 -1.83 -12.02
CA LEU A 163 -5.07 -0.60 -12.59
C LEU A 163 -5.65 0.34 -11.53
N ILE A 164 -6.50 -0.17 -10.63
CA ILE A 164 -7.15 0.64 -9.60
C ILE A 164 -6.11 1.35 -8.71
N PRO A 165 -5.05 0.69 -8.20
CA PRO A 165 -4.10 1.34 -7.31
C PRO A 165 -3.21 2.35 -8.02
N ILE A 166 -2.87 2.12 -9.30
CA ILE A 166 -2.13 3.11 -10.11
C ILE A 166 -2.95 4.38 -10.26
N VAL A 167 -4.23 4.26 -10.61
CA VAL A 167 -5.11 5.43 -10.81
C VAL A 167 -5.44 6.09 -9.48
N GLY A 168 -5.85 5.30 -8.48
CA GLY A 168 -6.28 5.79 -7.17
C GLY A 168 -5.18 6.53 -6.40
N ASN A 169 -3.92 6.12 -6.58
CA ASN A 169 -2.78 6.71 -5.88
C ASN A 169 -1.90 7.59 -6.80
N ALA A 170 -2.35 7.91 -8.02
CA ALA A 170 -1.53 8.62 -9.01
C ALA A 170 -0.98 9.98 -8.50
N ALA A 171 -1.79 10.71 -7.73
CA ALA A 171 -1.37 11.99 -7.13
C ALA A 171 -0.26 11.81 -6.08
N GLU A 172 -0.36 10.77 -5.24
CA GLU A 172 0.68 10.41 -4.28
C GLU A 172 1.95 9.94 -5.00
N HIS A 173 1.81 9.14 -6.06
CA HIS A 173 2.91 8.65 -6.88
C HIS A 173 3.70 9.80 -7.51
N GLY A 174 2.99 10.76 -8.11
CA GLY A 174 3.60 11.95 -8.69
C GLY A 174 4.32 12.80 -7.64
N SER A 175 3.75 12.93 -6.44
CA SER A 175 4.36 13.68 -5.34
C SER A 175 5.64 13.03 -4.84
N ALA A 176 5.67 11.70 -4.68
CA ALA A 176 6.87 10.96 -4.29
C ALA A 176 8.00 11.13 -5.31
N VAL A 177 7.71 10.94 -6.60
CA VAL A 177 8.71 11.12 -7.67
C VAL A 177 9.23 12.56 -7.70
N PHE A 178 8.34 13.54 -7.53
CA PHE A 178 8.74 14.95 -7.46
C PHE A 178 9.67 15.23 -6.27
N MET A 179 9.41 14.66 -5.10
CA MET A 179 10.27 14.81 -3.93
C MET A 179 11.64 14.16 -4.13
N ALA A 180 11.69 12.98 -4.73
CA ALA A 180 12.96 12.33 -5.08
C ALA A 180 13.78 13.17 -6.08
N LEU A 181 13.14 13.76 -7.09
CA LEU A 181 13.80 14.70 -8.02
C LEU A 181 14.35 15.95 -7.32
N ARG A 182 13.73 16.38 -6.22
CA ARG A 182 14.19 17.48 -5.36
C ARG A 182 15.22 17.06 -4.32
N ASN A 183 15.70 15.82 -4.37
CA ASN A 183 16.63 15.25 -3.40
C ASN A 183 16.07 15.15 -1.97
N LYS A 184 14.74 15.04 -1.84
CA LYS A 184 14.03 14.80 -0.58
C LYS A 184 13.59 13.34 -0.50
N VAL A 185 14.55 12.41 -0.40
CA VAL A 185 14.27 10.97 -0.46
C VAL A 185 13.59 10.45 0.81
N ASP A 186 13.85 11.03 1.99
CA ASP A 186 13.12 10.70 3.21
C ASP A 186 11.61 10.88 3.04
N ALA A 187 11.18 12.02 2.48
CA ALA A 187 9.76 12.28 2.18
C ALA A 187 9.20 11.29 1.14
N THR A 188 10.03 10.85 0.19
CA THR A 188 9.64 9.83 -0.80
C THR A 188 9.37 8.48 -0.11
N LEU A 189 10.22 8.10 0.84
CA LEU A 189 10.07 6.86 1.62
C LEU A 189 8.84 6.92 2.52
N GLU A 190 8.55 8.06 3.14
CA GLU A 190 7.34 8.22 3.94
C GLU A 190 6.08 8.10 3.08
N ILE A 191 6.05 8.73 1.90
CA ILE A 191 4.91 8.62 0.98
C ILE A 191 4.75 7.17 0.50
N ALA A 192 5.82 6.48 0.11
CA ALA A 192 5.72 5.13 -0.45
C ALA A 192 5.56 4.04 0.62
N ILE A 193 6.54 3.93 1.53
CA ILE A 193 6.58 2.88 2.55
C ILE A 193 5.58 3.18 3.67
N GLY A 194 5.47 4.43 4.12
CA GLY A 194 4.51 4.83 5.15
C GLY A 194 3.05 4.59 4.72
N SER A 195 2.68 4.97 3.49
CA SER A 195 1.36 4.65 2.91
C SER A 195 1.12 3.14 2.84
N SER A 196 2.13 2.36 2.47
CA SER A 196 2.04 0.89 2.46
C SER A 196 1.81 0.29 3.85
N VAL A 197 2.53 0.78 4.87
CA VAL A 197 2.33 0.40 6.27
C VAL A 197 0.91 0.75 6.74
N GLN A 198 0.39 1.92 6.37
CA GLN A 198 -0.97 2.33 6.69
C GLN A 198 -2.01 1.42 6.01
N VAL A 199 -1.84 1.11 4.73
CA VAL A 199 -2.75 0.20 4.01
C VAL A 199 -2.79 -1.16 4.69
N ALA A 200 -1.62 -1.70 5.05
CA ALA A 200 -1.53 -3.06 5.57
C ALA A 200 -1.91 -3.20 7.05
N LEU A 201 -1.54 -2.24 7.91
CA LEU A 201 -1.79 -2.30 9.35
C LEU A 201 -3.09 -1.62 9.79
N PHE A 202 -3.67 -0.75 8.95
CA PHE A 202 -4.90 -0.03 9.29
C PHE A 202 -6.02 -0.24 8.27
N VAL A 203 -5.83 0.14 7.01
CA VAL A 203 -6.94 0.14 6.02
C VAL A 203 -7.50 -1.26 5.81
N ALA A 204 -6.63 -2.25 5.53
CA ALA A 204 -7.07 -3.62 5.30
C ALA A 204 -7.75 -4.23 6.56
N PRO A 205 -7.17 -4.12 7.77
CA PRO A 205 -7.84 -4.54 9.01
C PRO A 205 -9.16 -3.80 9.30
N ALA A 206 -9.22 -2.50 9.07
CA ALA A 206 -10.43 -1.71 9.28
C ALA A 206 -11.55 -2.19 8.35
N LEU A 207 -11.23 -2.54 7.11
CA LEU A 207 -12.20 -3.10 6.17
C LEU A 207 -12.78 -4.44 6.64
N VAL A 208 -12.01 -5.28 7.35
CA VAL A 208 -12.56 -6.49 7.98
C VAL A 208 -13.67 -6.12 8.96
N PHE A 209 -13.45 -5.16 9.86
CA PHE A 209 -14.47 -4.75 10.83
C PHE A 209 -15.65 -4.01 10.19
N ILE A 210 -15.39 -3.11 9.23
CA ILE A 210 -16.44 -2.39 8.51
C ILE A 210 -17.34 -3.38 7.74
N SER A 211 -16.75 -4.40 7.13
CA SER A 211 -17.49 -5.42 6.39
C SER A 211 -18.49 -6.20 7.25
N LEU A 212 -18.19 -6.39 8.55
CA LEU A 212 -19.09 -7.00 9.53
C LEU A 212 -20.30 -6.10 9.80
N ILE A 213 -20.07 -4.79 9.96
CA ILE A 213 -21.13 -3.80 10.21
C ILE A 213 -22.08 -3.71 9.00
N VAL A 214 -21.54 -3.79 7.79
CA VAL A 214 -22.30 -3.69 6.54
C VAL A 214 -23.03 -5.02 6.20
N GLY A 215 -22.79 -6.11 6.93
CA GLY A 215 -23.45 -7.40 6.71
C GLY A 215 -22.91 -8.21 5.53
N HIS A 216 -21.70 -7.88 5.07
CA HIS A 216 -20.99 -8.59 4.01
C HIS A 216 -19.56 -8.92 4.47
N PRO A 217 -19.39 -9.96 5.33
CA PRO A 217 -18.12 -10.26 5.96
C PRO A 217 -16.99 -10.48 4.94
N MET A 218 -15.92 -9.71 5.09
CA MET A 218 -14.65 -9.86 4.41
C MET A 218 -13.66 -10.48 5.38
N ASP A 219 -13.16 -11.67 5.08
CA ASP A 219 -12.05 -12.26 5.83
C ASP A 219 -10.69 -11.66 5.43
N PHE A 220 -9.68 -11.83 6.29
CA PHE A 220 -8.31 -11.36 6.06
C PHE A 220 -7.44 -12.40 5.34
N VAL A 221 -8.03 -13.19 4.45
CA VAL A 221 -7.33 -14.23 3.68
C VAL A 221 -7.17 -13.78 2.24
N PHE A 222 -5.91 -13.61 1.83
CA PHE A 222 -5.51 -13.29 0.46
C PHE A 222 -5.06 -14.55 -0.26
N THR A 223 -4.96 -14.50 -1.58
CA THR A 223 -4.42 -15.63 -2.35
C THR A 223 -2.94 -15.82 -2.05
N THR A 224 -2.45 -17.06 -2.15
CA THR A 224 -1.03 -17.38 -1.95
C THR A 224 -0.12 -16.55 -2.84
N PHE A 225 -0.58 -16.21 -4.03
CA PHE A 225 0.19 -15.41 -4.99
C PHE A 225 0.30 -13.93 -4.56
N GLU A 226 -0.80 -13.32 -4.10
CA GLU A 226 -0.78 -11.98 -3.50
C GLU A 226 0.13 -11.90 -2.27
N LEU A 227 0.04 -12.90 -1.39
CA LEU A 227 0.86 -12.99 -0.17
C LEU A 227 2.34 -13.09 -0.51
N ALA A 228 2.71 -13.99 -1.43
CA ALA A 228 4.08 -14.16 -1.86
C ALA A 228 4.63 -12.87 -2.50
N ALA A 229 3.84 -12.18 -3.31
CA ALA A 229 4.24 -10.91 -3.92
C ALA A 229 4.50 -9.83 -2.87
N VAL A 230 3.60 -9.65 -1.89
CA VAL A 230 3.77 -8.65 -0.81
C VAL A 230 4.98 -8.99 0.06
N ALA A 231 5.19 -10.26 0.39
CA ALA A 231 6.37 -10.70 1.15
C ALA A 231 7.67 -10.41 0.39
N LEU A 232 7.75 -10.79 -0.89
CA LEU A 232 8.92 -10.54 -1.72
C LEU A 232 9.19 -9.04 -1.89
N ALA A 233 8.16 -8.24 -2.15
CA ALA A 233 8.28 -6.80 -2.25
C ALA A 233 8.79 -6.19 -0.94
N THR A 234 8.24 -6.63 0.19
CA THR A 234 8.66 -6.18 1.52
C THR A 234 10.12 -6.54 1.79
N VAL A 235 10.56 -7.75 1.44
CA VAL A 235 11.96 -8.19 1.60
C VAL A 235 12.89 -7.33 0.75
N ILE A 236 12.57 -7.12 -0.53
CA ILE A 236 13.39 -6.30 -1.43
C ILE A 236 13.54 -4.87 -0.88
N VAL A 237 12.43 -4.24 -0.51
CA VAL A 237 12.46 -2.87 0.05
C VAL A 237 13.19 -2.82 1.38
N SER A 238 13.03 -3.85 2.23
CA SER A 238 13.76 -3.93 3.51
C SER A 238 15.26 -4.01 3.29
N LEU A 239 15.73 -4.78 2.30
CA LEU A 239 17.14 -4.91 1.95
C LEU A 239 17.72 -3.61 1.38
N ILE A 240 16.99 -2.93 0.50
CA ILE A 240 17.40 -1.64 -0.06
C ILE A 240 17.43 -0.55 1.02
N SER A 241 16.57 -0.65 2.03
CA SER A 241 16.51 0.35 3.11
C SER A 241 17.69 0.29 4.10
N VAL A 242 18.52 -0.76 4.06
CA VAL A 242 19.55 -1.02 5.09
C VAL A 242 20.69 -0.03 5.05
N ASP A 243 21.16 0.32 3.86
CA ASP A 243 22.38 1.14 3.70
C ASP A 243 22.11 2.65 3.74
N GLY A 244 20.84 3.06 3.74
CA GLY A 244 20.44 4.46 3.79
C GLY A 244 20.73 5.21 2.49
N ARG A 245 20.92 4.52 1.37
CA ARG A 245 21.27 5.13 0.08
C ARG A 245 20.35 4.59 -1.01
N SER A 246 20.11 5.42 -2.01
CA SER A 246 19.34 5.05 -3.19
C SER A 246 20.05 5.46 -4.48
N ASN A 247 19.98 4.61 -5.51
CA ASN A 247 20.50 4.91 -6.84
C ASN A 247 19.53 4.51 -7.97
N TRP A 248 19.86 4.92 -9.20
CA TRP A 248 18.99 4.68 -10.35
C TRP A 248 18.82 3.19 -10.69
N LEU A 249 19.81 2.35 -10.37
CA LEU A 249 19.78 0.92 -10.66
C LEU A 249 18.81 0.20 -9.72
N GLU A 250 18.82 0.52 -8.43
CA GLU A 250 17.80 0.05 -7.48
C GLU A 250 16.40 0.45 -7.91
N GLY A 251 16.24 1.69 -8.38
CA GLY A 251 14.98 2.15 -8.97
C GLY A 251 14.53 1.29 -10.14
N ALA A 252 15.43 1.01 -11.08
CA ALA A 252 15.16 0.14 -12.22
C ALA A 252 14.85 -1.31 -11.81
N GLN A 253 15.52 -1.84 -10.78
CA GLN A 253 15.28 -3.19 -10.25
C GLN A 253 13.89 -3.31 -9.61
N LEU A 254 13.47 -2.30 -8.84
CA LEU A 254 12.14 -2.24 -8.24
C LEU A 254 11.03 -2.18 -9.31
N ILE A 255 11.21 -1.34 -10.34
CA ILE A 255 10.29 -1.28 -11.49
C ILE A 255 10.28 -2.63 -12.23
N GLY A 256 11.44 -3.23 -12.46
CA GLY A 256 11.56 -4.55 -13.08
C GLY A 256 10.80 -5.62 -12.31
N ALA A 257 10.95 -5.66 -10.98
CA ALA A 257 10.21 -6.56 -10.12
C ALA A 257 8.68 -6.33 -10.21
N TYR A 258 8.24 -5.06 -10.20
CA TYR A 258 6.83 -4.72 -10.38
C TYR A 258 6.28 -5.23 -11.71
N VAL A 259 7.00 -4.99 -12.82
CA VAL A 259 6.57 -5.42 -14.16
C VAL A 259 6.50 -6.95 -14.27
N ILE A 260 7.50 -7.67 -13.73
CA ILE A 260 7.49 -9.14 -13.69
C ILE A 260 6.27 -9.66 -12.93
N MET A 261 5.97 -9.08 -11.76
CA MET A 261 4.80 -9.43 -10.98
C MET A 261 3.51 -9.09 -11.73
N ALA A 262 3.37 -7.88 -12.28
CA ALA A 262 2.19 -7.44 -13.01
C ALA A 262 1.88 -8.32 -14.23
N ILE A 263 2.89 -8.67 -15.03
CA ILE A 263 2.73 -9.61 -16.14
C ILE A 263 2.26 -10.97 -15.64
N SER A 264 2.82 -11.45 -14.53
CA SER A 264 2.39 -12.72 -13.94
C SER A 264 0.92 -12.66 -13.48
N PHE A 265 0.51 -11.58 -12.80
CA PHE A 265 -0.87 -11.35 -12.38
C PHE A 265 -1.85 -11.24 -13.56
N PHE A 266 -1.41 -10.75 -14.71
CA PHE A 266 -2.25 -10.67 -15.92
C PHE A 266 -2.69 -12.07 -16.41
N PHE A 267 -1.80 -13.05 -16.33
CA PHE A 267 -2.09 -14.43 -16.75
C PHE A 267 -2.71 -15.29 -15.64
N VAL A 268 -2.65 -14.86 -14.37
CA VAL A 268 -3.40 -15.50 -13.30
C VAL A 268 -4.88 -15.21 -13.50
N ARG A 269 -5.59 -16.18 -14.07
CA ARG A 269 -7.04 -16.24 -13.98
C ARG A 269 -7.37 -16.62 -12.55
N ALA A 270 -7.79 -15.66 -11.74
CA ALA A 270 -8.37 -15.94 -10.44
C ALA A 270 -9.49 -16.96 -10.65
N ALA A 271 -9.28 -18.17 -10.11
CA ALA A 271 -10.19 -19.30 -10.20
C ALA A 271 -11.37 -19.13 -9.24
#